data_AF-A0A1P8M3U2-F1
#
_entry.id   AF-A0A1P8M3U2-F1
#
_cell.length_a   1.000
_cell.length_b   1.000
_cell.length_c   1.000
_cell.angle_alpha   90.00
_cell.angle_beta   90.00
_cell.angle_gamma   90.00
#
_symmetry.space_group_name_H-M   'P 1'
#
loop_
_entity.id
_entity.type
_entity.pdbx_description
1 polymer ?
#
loop_
_entity_poly.entity_id
_entity_poly.type
_entity_poly.pdbx_seq_one_letter_code
_entity_poly.pdbx_strand_id
1 'polypeptide(L)'
;MSLNHHTPGEAARPLRQDSEEADVLEIYPGASMAPRVKPRPRRRLMGSEAGMATAEYAIATLAAVGFAGLLVFILRSDEVRGFLLTLIRTALALP
;
A
#
# COMPACT_ATOMS: atom_id res chain seq x y z
N MET A 1 64.93 -13.96 29.01
CA MET A 1 63.47 -14.19 28.97
C MET A 1 63.15 -14.78 27.60
N SER A 2 62.78 -16.06 27.61
CA SER A 2 62.30 -16.99 26.57
C SER A 2 62.68 -16.86 25.09
N LEU A 3 63.29 -17.96 24.61
CA LEU A 3 63.58 -18.36 23.23
C LEU A 3 62.31 -18.81 22.50
N ASN A 4 62.20 -18.47 21.21
CA ASN A 4 61.14 -18.93 20.32
C ASN A 4 61.32 -20.42 19.99
N HIS A 5 60.32 -21.25 20.31
CA HIS A 5 60.22 -22.63 19.84
C HIS A 5 59.17 -22.73 18.72
N HIS A 6 59.64 -23.16 17.55
CA HIS A 6 58.81 -23.59 16.42
C HIS A 6 58.71 -25.12 16.45
N THR A 7 57.49 -25.66 16.44
CA THR A 7 57.22 -27.09 16.28
C THR A 7 56.41 -27.27 15.00
N PRO A 8 56.94 -27.96 13.97
CA PRO A 8 56.17 -28.39 12.82
C PRO A 8 55.65 -29.80 13.08
N GLY A 9 54.33 -29.99 13.10
CA GLY A 9 53.78 -31.32 13.28
C GLY A 9 52.27 -31.36 13.37
N GLU A 10 51.70 -32.09 12.42
CA GLU A 10 50.53 -32.95 12.58
C GLU A 10 49.19 -32.44 12.02
N ALA A 11 48.86 -33.07 10.91
CA ALA A 11 47.67 -32.91 10.08
C ALA A 11 46.37 -33.17 10.86
N ALA A 12 45.58 -32.11 11.06
CA ALA A 12 44.15 -32.23 11.24
C ALA A 12 43.48 -32.07 9.86
N ARG A 13 43.13 -33.18 9.21
CA ARG A 13 42.13 -33.19 8.13
C ARG A 13 40.75 -33.35 8.79
N PRO A 14 39.95 -32.29 8.98
CA PRO A 14 38.54 -32.48 9.28
C PRO A 14 37.84 -33.04 8.03
N LEU A 15 37.13 -34.12 8.30
CA LEU A 15 36.20 -34.87 7.45
C LEU A 15 35.31 -33.93 6.61
N ARG A 16 35.17 -34.28 5.33
CA ARG A 16 34.28 -33.66 4.35
C ARG A 16 32.93 -33.33 4.98
N GLN A 17 32.60 -32.04 5.07
CA GLN A 17 31.22 -31.62 5.05
C GLN A 17 30.75 -31.84 3.61
N ASP A 18 30.11 -32.98 3.35
CA ASP A 18 29.16 -33.07 2.25
C ASP A 18 27.94 -32.24 2.65
N SER A 19 28.15 -30.92 2.73
CA SER A 19 27.06 -29.99 2.50
C SER A 19 26.75 -30.21 1.04
N GLU A 20 25.56 -30.71 0.71
CA GLU A 20 25.07 -30.60 -0.65
C GLU A 20 25.08 -29.12 -1.02
N GLU A 21 26.21 -28.74 -1.60
CA GLU A 21 26.44 -27.51 -2.32
C GLU A 21 25.54 -27.65 -3.52
N ALA A 22 24.26 -27.31 -3.31
CA ALA A 22 23.27 -27.28 -4.37
C ALA A 22 23.92 -26.49 -5.50
N ASP A 23 24.19 -27.18 -6.62
CA ASP A 23 24.97 -26.61 -7.71
C ASP A 23 24.17 -25.44 -8.28
N VAL A 24 24.51 -24.24 -7.83
CA VAL A 24 23.79 -23.02 -8.20
C VAL A 24 24.22 -22.70 -9.62
N LEU A 25 23.48 -23.25 -10.60
CA LEU A 25 23.70 -22.96 -11.99
C LEU A 25 23.36 -21.49 -12.24
N GLU A 26 24.41 -20.70 -12.47
CA GLU A 26 24.29 -19.28 -12.79
C GLU A 26 23.68 -19.12 -14.18
N ILE A 27 22.37 -18.89 -14.24
CA ILE A 27 21.60 -18.76 -15.49
C ILE A 27 22.10 -17.57 -16.36
N TYR A 28 22.71 -16.57 -15.73
CA TYR A 28 23.28 -15.38 -16.39
C TYR A 28 24.73 -15.16 -15.94
N PRO A 29 25.74 -15.35 -16.82
CA PRO A 29 27.15 -15.15 -16.46
C PRO A 29 27.41 -13.77 -15.85
N GLY A 30 27.93 -13.73 -14.62
CA GLY A 30 28.27 -12.51 -13.89
C GLY A 30 27.16 -11.96 -12.98
N ALA A 31 26.00 -12.61 -12.90
CA ALA A 31 24.95 -12.30 -11.93
C ALA A 31 25.41 -12.47 -10.47
N SER A 32 26.28 -13.45 -10.19
CA SER A 32 26.87 -13.66 -8.87
C SER A 32 27.82 -12.53 -8.46
N MET A 33 28.46 -11.89 -9.46
CA MET A 33 29.38 -10.77 -9.29
C MET A 33 28.68 -9.41 -9.33
N ALA A 34 27.40 -9.36 -9.73
CA ALA A 34 26.63 -8.13 -9.81
C ALA A 34 26.42 -7.54 -8.41
N PRO A 35 26.53 -6.20 -8.24
CA PRO A 35 26.27 -5.56 -6.96
C PRO A 35 24.86 -5.89 -6.48
N ARG A 36 24.72 -6.46 -5.28
CA ARG A 36 23.40 -6.70 -4.67
C ARG A 36 22.65 -5.38 -4.58
N VAL A 37 21.50 -5.30 -5.26
CA VAL A 37 20.60 -4.16 -5.13
C VAL A 37 20.12 -4.13 -3.68
N LYS A 38 20.59 -3.14 -2.91
CA LYS A 38 20.11 -2.93 -1.55
C LYS A 38 18.60 -2.72 -1.62
N PRO A 39 17.78 -3.46 -0.83
CA PRO A 39 16.36 -3.20 -0.80
C PRO A 39 16.18 -1.74 -0.35
N ARG A 40 15.67 -0.90 -1.25
CA ARG A 40 15.30 0.46 -0.89
C ARG A 40 14.16 0.35 0.12
N PRO A 41 14.22 1.03 1.27
CA PRO A 41 13.08 1.06 2.16
C PRO A 41 11.89 1.57 1.36
N ARG A 42 10.78 0.81 1.36
CA ARG A 42 9.51 1.31 0.85
C ARG A 42 9.19 2.54 1.69
N ARG A 43 9.49 3.72 1.17
CA ARG A 43 9.10 5.00 1.74
C ARG A 43 7.58 4.92 1.83
N ARG A 44 7.06 4.69 3.03
CA ARG A 44 5.62 4.75 3.26
C ARG A 44 5.18 6.09 2.70
N LEU A 45 4.16 6.09 1.85
CA LEU A 45 3.49 7.30 1.34
C LEU A 45 2.72 7.99 2.48
N MET A 46 3.31 8.06 3.68
CA MET A 46 2.81 8.82 4.79
C MET A 46 3.12 10.28 4.50
N GLY A 47 2.11 10.97 3.96
CA GLY A 47 1.98 12.43 4.07
C GLY A 47 2.92 13.25 3.21
N SER A 48 2.62 13.34 1.91
CA SER A 48 2.69 14.68 1.33
C SER A 48 1.44 15.41 1.84
N GLU A 49 1.57 16.23 2.88
CA GLU A 49 0.47 17.13 3.30
C GLU A 49 0.11 18.11 2.18
N ALA A 50 1.05 18.36 1.27
CA ALA A 50 0.78 19.05 0.03
C ALA A 50 -0.24 18.25 -0.80
N GLY A 51 -1.46 18.75 -0.85
CA GLY A 51 -2.61 18.15 -1.53
C GLY A 51 -3.68 17.53 -0.61
N MET A 52 -3.41 17.36 0.70
CA MET A 52 -4.41 16.81 1.63
C MET A 52 -5.66 17.68 1.72
N ALA A 53 -5.50 19.01 1.81
CA ALA A 53 -6.64 19.93 1.87
C ALA A 53 -7.57 19.78 0.66
N THR A 54 -7.02 19.74 -0.56
CA THR A 54 -7.81 19.58 -1.79
C THR A 54 -8.50 18.22 -1.86
N ALA A 55 -7.83 17.15 -1.42
CA ALA A 55 -8.42 15.82 -1.36
C ALA A 55 -9.56 15.72 -0.32
N GLU A 56 -9.41 16.39 0.83
CA GLU A 56 -10.43 16.46 1.86
C GLU A 56 -11.71 17.12 1.35
N TYR A 57 -11.59 18.29 0.72
CA TYR A 57 -12.75 18.96 0.13
C TYR A 57 -13.41 18.11 -0.97
N ALA A 58 -12.61 17.41 -1.79
CA ALA A 58 -13.13 16.52 -2.81
C ALA A 58 -13.96 15.38 -2.19
N ILE A 59 -13.44 14.72 -1.14
CA ILE A 59 -14.16 13.63 -0.46
C ILE A 59 -15.42 14.16 0.24
N ALA A 60 -15.35 15.31 0.91
CA ALA A 60 -16.50 15.93 1.55
C ALA A 60 -17.61 16.26 0.52
N THR A 61 -17.22 16.79 -0.63
CA THR A 61 -18.15 17.08 -1.73
C THR A 61 -18.77 15.79 -2.29
N LEU A 62 -17.97 14.76 -2.54
CA LEU A 62 -18.48 13.47 -3.03
C LEU A 62 -19.43 12.81 -2.02
N ALA A 63 -19.13 12.88 -0.73
CA ALA A 63 -20.01 12.39 0.32
C ALA A 63 -21.35 13.15 0.33
N ALA A 64 -21.31 14.48 0.25
CA ALA A 64 -22.51 15.31 0.20
C ALA A 64 -23.35 15.05 -1.06
N VAL A 65 -22.70 14.90 -2.22
CA VAL A 65 -23.36 14.57 -3.49
C VAL A 65 -24.00 13.18 -3.44
N GLY A 66 -23.32 12.19 -2.83
CA GLY A 66 -23.89 10.85 -2.61
C GLY A 66 -25.15 10.89 -1.74
N PHE A 67 -25.11 11.66 -0.65
CA PHE A 67 -26.28 11.89 0.20
C PHE A 67 -27.42 12.59 -0.55
N ALA A 68 -27.13 13.63 -1.34
CA ALA A 68 -28.10 14.28 -2.19
C ALA A 68 -28.71 13.31 -3.22
N GLY A 69 -27.92 12.37 -3.74
CA GLY A 69 -28.41 11.29 -4.61
C GLY A 69 -29.47 10.42 -3.94
N LEU A 70 -29.31 10.09 -2.66
CA LEU A 70 -30.33 9.38 -1.89
C LEU A 70 -31.61 10.21 -1.73
N LEU A 71 -31.48 11.51 -1.43
CA LEU A 71 -32.65 12.40 -1.36
C LEU A 71 -33.39 12.48 -2.70
N VAL A 72 -32.66 12.60 -3.82
CA VAL A 72 -33.25 12.59 -5.17
C VAL A 72 -33.97 11.27 -5.44
N PHE A 73 -33.39 10.15 -5.02
CA PHE A 73 -34.04 8.84 -5.15
C PHE A 73 -35.36 8.77 -4.36
N ILE A 74 -35.37 9.26 -3.11
CA ILE A 74 -36.58 9.35 -2.29
C ILE A 74 -37.64 10.25 -2.96
N LEU A 75 -37.24 11.43 -3.43
CA LEU A 75 -38.11 12.38 -4.11
C LEU A 75 -38.69 11.85 -5.43
N ARG A 76 -38.07 10.83 -6.02
CA ARG A 76 -38.55 10.23 -7.26
C ARG A 76 -39.78 9.35 -7.05
N SER A 77 -40.03 8.88 -5.82
CA SER A 77 -41.21 8.08 -5.44
C SER A 77 -42.52 8.82 -5.72
N ASP A 78 -43.53 8.10 -6.22
CA ASP A 78 -44.83 8.68 -6.56
C ASP A 78 -45.59 9.21 -5.33
N GLU A 79 -45.48 8.52 -4.19
CA GLU A 79 -46.08 8.94 -2.93
C GLU A 79 -45.51 10.29 -2.45
N VAL A 80 -44.17 10.40 -2.42
CA VAL A 80 -43.46 11.61 -1.99
C VAL A 80 -43.73 12.76 -2.95
N ARG A 81 -43.70 12.50 -4.26
CA ARG A 81 -44.01 13.49 -5.29
C ARG A 81 -45.45 14.01 -5.16
N GLY A 82 -46.42 13.12 -4.96
CA GLY A 82 -47.83 13.49 -4.78
C GLY A 82 -48.04 14.35 -3.54
N PHE A 83 -47.40 14.00 -2.42
CA PHE A 83 -47.41 14.79 -1.19
C PHE A 83 -46.85 16.20 -1.41
N LEU A 84 -45.67 16.31 -2.03
CA LEU A 84 -45.05 17.61 -2.33
C LEU A 84 -45.91 18.46 -3.26
N LEU A 85 -46.50 17.87 -4.31
CA LEU A 85 -47.42 18.58 -5.19
C LEU A 85 -48.65 19.11 -4.46
N THR A 86 -49.14 18.36 -3.47
CA THR A 86 -50.26 18.79 -2.63
C THR A 86 -49.86 19.99 -1.78
N LEU A 87 -48.71 19.92 -1.09
CA LEU A 87 -48.18 21.04 -0.32
C LEU A 87 -47.98 22.30 -1.18
N ILE A 88 -47.40 22.15 -2.37
CA ILE A 88 -47.18 23.27 -3.30
C ILE A 88 -48.52 23.87 -3.76
N ARG A 89 -49.50 23.03 -4.13
CA ARG A 89 -50.84 23.51 -4.52
C ARG A 89 -51.52 24.26 -3.38
N THR A 90 -51.46 23.74 -2.17
CA THR A 90 -52.03 24.40 -0.99
C THR A 90 -51.32 25.72 -0.67
N ALA A 91 -49.99 25.78 -0.82
CA ALA A 91 -49.21 27.00 -0.56
C ALA A 91 -49.41 28.07 -1.65
N LEU A 92 -49.61 27.66 -2.90
CA LEU A 92 -49.84 28.57 -4.04
C LEU A 92 -51.30 28.95 -4.24
N ALA A 93 -52.24 28.14 -3.72
CA ALA A 93 -53.60 28.57 -3.49
C ALA A 93 -53.60 29.55 -2.31
N LEU A 94 -53.10 30.77 -2.53
CA LEU A 94 -53.56 31.88 -1.73
C LEU A 94 -55.10 31.95 -1.89
N PRO A 95 -55.87 32.16 -0.81
CA PRO A 95 -57.28 32.54 -0.97
C PRO A 95 -57.42 33.80 -1.82
#